data_AF-A0AAX0TQC6-F1
#
_entry.id   AF-A0AAX0TQC6-F1
#
_cell.length_a   1.000
_cell.length_b   1.000
_cell.length_c   1.000
_cell.angle_alpha   90.00
_cell.angle_beta   90.00
_cell.angle_gamma   90.00
#
_symmetry.space_group_name_H-M   'P 1'
#
loop_
_entity.id
_entity.type
_entity.pdbx_description
1 polymer ?
#
loop_
_entity_poly.entity_id
_entity_poly.type
_entity_poly.pdbx_seq_one_letter_code
_entity_poly.pdbx_strand_id
1 'polypeptide(L)' 'MEGWQRAFVLHSRPWSETSLMLDVFTEESGRVRLVAKGARSKRSTL' A
#
# COMPACT_ATOMS: atom_id res chain seq x y z
N MET A 1 -7.56 5.13 -18.71
CA MET A 1 -7.06 4.32 -17.57
C MET A 1 -8.17 4.25 -16.55
N GLU A 2 -9.19 3.44 -16.82
CA GLU A 2 -10.34 3.33 -15.90
C GLU A 2 -9.98 2.33 -14.80
N GLY A 3 -10.16 2.71 -13.52
CA GLY A 3 -9.88 1.86 -12.36
C GLY A 3 -8.57 2.12 -11.60
N TRP A 4 -7.75 3.09 -12.01
CA TRP A 4 -6.61 3.53 -11.21
C TRP A 4 -7.00 4.68 -10.29
N GLN A 5 -6.60 4.60 -9.03
CA GLN A 5 -6.81 5.66 -8.04
C GLN A 5 -5.49 6.39 -7.76
N ARG A 6 -5.51 7.72 -7.80
CA ARG A 6 -4.36 8.55 -7.42
C ARG A 6 -4.22 8.54 -5.90
N ALA A 7 -3.00 8.32 -5.42
CA ALA A 7 -2.76 8.24 -4.00
C ALA A 7 -1.31 8.50 -3.60
N PHE A 8 -1.11 8.92 -2.34
CA PHE A 8 0.18 9.07 -1.70
C PHE A 8 0.32 8.11 -0.52
N VAL A 9 1.47 7.45 -0.40
CA VAL A 9 1.79 6.65 0.80
C VAL A 9 2.17 7.62 1.92
N LEU A 10 1.47 7.53 3.05
CA LEU A 10 1.78 8.32 4.24
C LEU A 10 2.73 7.55 5.16
N HIS A 11 2.41 6.30 5.45
CA HIS A 11 3.21 5.45 6.33
C HIS A 11 3.25 4.01 5.81
N SER A 12 4.40 3.37 5.99
CA SER A 12 4.61 1.95 5.73
C SER A 12 5.13 1.26 6.98
N ARG A 13 4.56 0.12 7.33
CA ARG A 13 4.98 -0.69 8.49
C ARG A 13 4.99 -2.18 8.17
N PRO A 14 5.95 -2.95 8.70
CA PRO A 14 5.87 -4.41 8.75
C PRO A 14 4.52 -4.90 9.28
N TRP A 15 3.88 -5.85 8.59
CA TRP A 15 2.60 -6.42 9.04
C TRP A 15 2.63 -7.94 9.22
N SER A 16 3.10 -8.67 8.20
CA SER A 16 3.38 -10.11 8.27
C SER A 16 4.75 -10.38 7.70
N GLU A 17 5.26 -11.61 7.78
CA GLU A 17 6.59 -11.99 7.27
C GLU A 17 6.96 -11.31 5.93
N THR A 18 6.02 -11.30 4.97
CA THR A 18 6.26 -10.76 3.62
C THR A 18 5.41 -9.55 3.26
N SER A 19 4.54 -9.04 4.14
CA SER A 19 3.58 -7.96 3.80
C SER A 19 3.84 -6.66 4.55
N LEU A 20 3.38 -5.55 3.96
CA LEU A 20 3.34 -4.22 4.57
C LEU A 20 1.90 -3.80 4.85
N MET A 21 1.71 -3.09 5.96
CA MET A 21 0.53 -2.27 6.19
C MET A 21 0.86 -0.85 5.75
N LEU A 22 0.02 -0.30 4.88
CA LEU A 22 0.16 1.06 4.35
C LEU A 22 -1.00 1.91 4.83
N ASP A 23 -0.68 3.10 5.34
CA ASP A 23 -1.63 4.20 5.39
C ASP A 23 -1.42 5.04 4.13
N VAL A 24 -2.48 5.23 3.36
CA VAL A 24 -2.47 5.88 2.05
C VAL A 24 -3.50 7.01 2.04
N PHE A 25 -3.18 8.14 1.43
CA PHE A 25 -4.13 9.21 1.16
C PHE A 25 -4.54 9.15 -0.31
N THR A 26 -5.80 8.81 -0.58
CA THR A 26 -6.37 8.76 -1.93
C THR A 26 -7.12 10.04 -2.25
N GLU A 27 -7.23 10.36 -3.53
CA GLU A 27 -7.97 11.55 -3.96
C GLU A 27 -9.46 11.51 -3.58
N GLU A 28 -10.15 10.38 -3.82
CA GLU A 28 -11.61 10.32 -3.64
C GLU A 28 -12.05 9.79 -2.27
N SER A 29 -11.21 9.01 -1.58
CA SER A 29 -11.59 8.34 -0.32
C SER A 29 -10.84 8.88 0.90
N GLY A 30 -9.94 9.84 0.71
CA GLY A 30 -9.10 10.37 1.78
C GLY A 30 -8.16 9.31 2.35
N ARG A 31 -7.99 9.26 3.67
CA ARG A 31 -7.05 8.32 4.31
C ARG A 31 -7.65 6.91 4.38
N VAL A 32 -6.97 5.96 3.75
CA VAL A 32 -7.32 4.53 3.73
C VAL A 32 -6.14 3.70 4.24
N ARG A 33 -6.44 2.62 4.98
CA ARG A 33 -5.45 1.63 5.40
C ARG A 33 -5.59 0.37 4.56
N LEU A 34 -4.47 -0.11 4.02
CA LEU A 34 -4.44 -1.29 3.17
C LEU A 34 -3.24 -2.19 3.45
N VAL A 35 -3.30 -3.43 2.98
CA VAL A 35 -2.20 -4.40 3.08
C VAL A 35 -1.59 -4.60 1.70
N ALA A 36 -0.31 -4.26 1.55
CA ALA A 36 0.49 -4.63 0.40
C ALA A 36 1.04 -6.04 0.62
N LYS A 37 0.28 -7.04 0.19
CA LYS A 37 0.64 -8.47 0.33
C LYS A 37 1.91 -8.78 -0.44
N GLY A 38 2.87 -9.44 0.21
CA GLY A 38 4.11 -9.89 -0.45
C GLY A 38 5.09 -8.77 -0.82
N ALA A 39 4.83 -7.52 -0.43
CA ALA A 39 5.67 -6.36 -0.73
C ALA A 39 7.10 -6.42 -0.17
N ARG A 40 7.36 -7.32 0.79
CA ARG A 40 8.71 -7.58 1.33
C ARG A 40 9.28 -8.94 0.91
N SER A 41 8.63 -9.63 -0.02
CA SER A 41 9.14 -10.92 -0.51
C SER A 41 10.39 -10.71 -1.39
N LYS A 42 11.26 -11.72 -1.47
CA LYS A 42 12.50 -11.65 -2.29
C LYS A 42 12.27 -11.35 -3.78
N ARG A 43 11.06 -11.62 -4.29
CA ARG A 43 10.68 -11.36 -5.68
C ARG A 43 9.92 -10.04 -5.84
N SER A 44 9.69 -9.30 -4.76
CA SER A 44 9.06 -7.99 -4.84
C SER A 44 9.99 -7.01 -5.52
N THR A 45 9.44 -6.15 -6.37
CA THR A 45 10.15 -5.02 -6.98
C THR A 45 9.96 -3.72 -6.19
N LEU A 46 9.31 -3.81 -5.02
CA LEU A 46 9.12 -2.73 -4.06
C LEU A 46 10.26 -2.68 -3.04
#